data_AF-A0A1B6ETE6-F1
#
_entry.id   AF-A0A1B6ETE6-F1
#
_cell.length_a   1.000
_cell.length_b   1.000
_cell.length_c   1.000
_cell.angle_alpha   90.00
_cell.angle_beta   90.00
_cell.angle_gamma   90.00
#
_symmetry.space_group_name_H-M   'P 1'
#
loop_
_entity.id
_entity.type
_entity.pdbx_description
1 polymer ?
#
loop_
_entity_poly.entity_id
_entity_poly.type
_entity_poly.pdbx_seq_one_letter_code
_entity_poly.pdbx_strand_id
1 'polypeptide(L)'
;REIFLTRFVHIFASYEHFVIQPSQSTDREQWLSNRESMQNFDKATFLSDQPQQHLPFLSRFIETQMFATLVDNKILSAWVKVEPHLRVFDRRIKQLRKRYGENVARSLCYERCTSYHDSQRLLDKR
;
A
#
# COMPACT_ATOMS: atom_id res chain seq x y z
N ARG A 1 3.12 0.31 -16.86
CA ARG A 1 2.17 0.17 -15.72
C ARG A 1 2.56 -0.98 -14.76
N GLU A 2 2.64 -2.23 -15.23
CA GLU A 2 2.94 -3.39 -14.35
C GLU A 2 4.33 -3.35 -13.69
N ILE A 3 5.35 -2.81 -14.34
CA ILE A 3 6.70 -2.69 -13.75
C ILE A 3 6.68 -1.78 -12.51
N PHE A 4 6.05 -0.61 -12.62
CA PHE A 4 5.86 0.30 -11.49
C PHE A 4 5.02 -0.35 -10.39
N LEU A 5 3.88 -0.96 -10.75
CA LEU A 5 3.03 -1.66 -9.79
C LEU A 5 3.81 -2.74 -9.04
N THR A 6 4.60 -3.54 -9.75
CA THR A 6 5.45 -4.59 -9.16
C THR A 6 6.41 -3.98 -8.14
N ARG A 7 7.10 -2.88 -8.49
CA ARG A 7 8.03 -2.23 -7.57
C ARG A 7 7.33 -1.67 -6.33
N PHE A 8 6.17 -1.03 -6.51
CA PHE A 8 5.36 -0.52 -5.40
C PHE A 8 4.88 -1.64 -4.48
N VAL A 9 4.43 -2.77 -5.04
CA VAL A 9 3.99 -3.94 -4.25
C VAL A 9 5.13 -4.48 -3.37
N HIS A 10 6.39 -4.41 -3.82
CA HIS A 10 7.53 -4.81 -2.99
C HIS A 10 7.84 -3.78 -1.91
N ILE A 11 7.91 -2.49 -2.26
CA ILE A 11 8.24 -1.41 -1.31
C ILE A 11 7.17 -1.31 -0.20
N PHE A 12 5.90 -1.37 -0.59
CA PHE A 12 4.76 -1.28 0.31
C PHE A 12 4.27 -2.65 0.77
N ALA A 13 5.07 -3.72 0.65
CA ALA A 13 4.62 -5.08 1.00
C ALA A 13 4.10 -5.18 2.44
N SER A 14 4.58 -4.32 3.35
CA SER A 14 4.24 -4.32 4.78
C SER A 14 3.55 -3.03 5.23
N TYR A 15 3.12 -2.16 4.32
CA TYR A 15 2.60 -0.82 4.67
C TYR A 15 1.40 -0.87 5.62
N GLU A 16 0.57 -1.91 5.51
CA GLU A 16 -0.64 -2.08 6.31
C GLU A 16 -0.36 -2.16 7.82
N HIS A 17 0.82 -2.64 8.24
CA HIS A 17 1.20 -2.69 9.66
C HIS A 17 1.40 -1.31 10.29
N PHE A 18 1.56 -0.29 9.44
CA PHE A 18 1.78 1.09 9.85
C PHE A 18 0.50 1.94 9.68
N VAL A 19 -0.60 1.35 9.21
CA VAL A 19 -1.89 2.03 9.13
C VAL A 19 -2.51 2.04 10.52
N ILE A 20 -2.79 3.24 11.03
CA ILE A 20 -3.41 3.43 12.34
C ILE A 20 -4.93 3.31 12.16
N GLN A 21 -5.50 2.23 12.69
CA GLN A 21 -6.94 2.01 12.63
C GLN A 21 -7.64 2.90 13.67
N PRO A 22 -8.81 3.47 13.32
CA PRO A 22 -9.63 4.21 14.27
C PRO A 22 -10.09 3.29 15.41
N SER A 23 -10.36 3.89 16.57
CA SER A 23 -10.85 3.14 17.73
C SER A 23 -12.19 2.45 17.42
N GLN A 24 -12.48 1.34 18.11
CA GLN A 24 -13.71 0.57 17.90
C GLN A 24 -14.99 1.39 18.14
N SER A 25 -14.91 2.48 18.91
CA SER A 25 -16.02 3.39 19.18
C SER A 25 -16.21 4.49 18.12
N THR A 26 -15.27 4.65 17.20
CA THR A 26 -15.34 5.67 16.14
C THR A 26 -16.12 5.11 14.96
N ASP A 27 -17.26 5.70 14.65
CA ASP A 27 -18.00 5.38 13.43
C ASP A 27 -17.39 6.06 12.20
N ARG A 28 -17.89 5.67 11.02
CA ARG A 28 -17.41 6.18 9.74
C ARG A 28 -17.57 7.71 9.61
N GLU A 29 -18.66 8.27 10.11
CA GLU A 29 -19.02 9.68 9.94
C GLU A 29 -18.16 10.57 10.84
N GLN A 30 -17.92 10.12 12.07
CA GLN A 30 -16.99 10.72 13.00
C GLN A 30 -15.56 10.66 12.50
N TRP A 31 -15.13 9.55 11.88
CA TRP A 31 -13.81 9.49 11.25
C TRP A 31 -13.70 10.47 10.08
N LEU A 32 -14.70 10.51 9.19
CA LEU A 32 -14.69 11.40 8.02
C LEU A 32 -14.62 12.89 8.41
N SER A 33 -15.32 13.29 9.48
CA SER A 33 -15.32 14.68 9.95
C SER A 33 -13.99 15.11 10.59
N ASN A 34 -13.23 14.16 11.17
CA ASN A 34 -11.96 14.45 11.83
C ASN A 34 -10.72 14.02 11.04
N ARG A 35 -10.89 13.40 9.86
CA ARG A 35 -9.80 12.71 9.14
C ARG A 35 -8.54 13.56 8.90
N GLU A 36 -8.68 14.88 8.74
CA GLU A 36 -7.57 15.78 8.42
C GLU A 36 -6.67 16.04 9.64
N SER A 37 -7.21 15.92 10.87
CA SER A 37 -6.43 16.05 12.11
C SER A 37 -5.90 14.71 12.61
N MET A 38 -6.39 13.59 12.07
CA MET A 38 -5.99 12.25 12.48
C MET A 38 -4.64 11.83 11.88
N GLN A 39 -3.80 11.24 12.73
CA GLN A 39 -2.60 10.53 12.29
C GLN A 39 -3.01 9.12 11.85
N ASN A 40 -3.27 8.94 10.56
CA ASN A 40 -3.75 7.68 9.98
C ASN A 40 -2.61 6.70 9.63
N PHE A 41 -1.35 7.14 9.70
CA PHE A 41 -0.18 6.34 9.30
C PHE A 41 1.05 6.65 10.15
N ASP A 42 1.70 5.62 10.69
CA ASP A 42 2.96 5.73 11.41
C ASP A 42 4.15 5.83 10.44
N LYS A 43 4.41 7.07 9.99
CA LYS A 43 5.49 7.39 9.05
C LYS A 43 6.88 7.09 9.63
N ALA A 44 7.06 7.32 10.93
CA ALA A 44 8.37 7.21 11.57
C ALA A 44 8.83 5.75 11.58
N THR A 45 7.97 4.86 12.07
CA THR A 45 8.25 3.42 12.11
C THR A 45 8.29 2.83 10.70
N PHE A 46 7.42 3.31 9.79
CA PHE A 46 7.49 2.87 8.40
C PHE A 46 8.83 3.19 7.75
N LEU A 47 9.34 4.41 7.90
CA LEU A 47 10.62 4.81 7.30
C LEU A 47 11.82 4.12 7.96
N SER A 48 11.80 3.87 9.27
CA SER A 48 12.90 3.16 9.95
C SER A 48 13.05 1.72 9.48
N ASP A 49 11.96 1.09 9.05
CA ASP A 49 11.96 -0.29 8.54
C ASP A 49 12.40 -0.42 7.07
N GLN A 50 12.70 0.70 6.39
CA GLN A 50 13.01 0.72 4.97
C GLN A 50 14.52 0.78 4.71
N PRO A 51 15.00 0.13 3.63
CA PRO A 51 16.38 0.28 3.19
C PRO A 51 16.75 1.74 2.90
N GLN A 52 17.98 2.14 3.24
CA GLN A 52 18.45 3.53 3.09
C GLN A 52 18.28 4.09 1.67
N GLN A 53 18.44 3.24 0.65
CA GLN A 53 18.24 3.59 -0.76
C GLN A 53 16.80 4.02 -1.11
N HIS A 54 15.79 3.58 -0.36
CA HIS A 54 14.39 3.93 -0.61
C HIS A 54 13.98 5.24 0.09
N LEU A 55 14.69 5.66 1.13
CA LEU A 55 14.30 6.80 1.99
C LEU A 55 14.16 8.13 1.24
N PRO A 56 15.04 8.52 0.30
CA PRO A 56 14.89 9.80 -0.42
C PRO A 56 13.57 9.89 -1.19
N PHE A 57 13.12 8.77 -1.76
CA PHE A 57 11.82 8.69 -2.43
C PHE A 57 10.68 8.61 -1.41
N LEU A 58 10.76 7.68 -0.45
CA LEU A 58 9.67 7.40 0.48
C LEU A 58 9.34 8.58 1.39
N SER A 59 10.35 9.28 1.91
CA SER A 59 10.16 10.46 2.77
C SER A 59 9.38 11.59 2.08
N ARG A 60 9.44 11.68 0.75
CA ARG A 60 8.65 12.64 -0.03
C ARG A 60 7.32 12.04 -0.46
N PHE A 61 7.31 10.78 -0.86
CA PHE A 61 6.12 10.12 -1.40
C PHE A 61 5.02 9.97 -0.35
N ILE A 62 5.35 9.63 0.89
CA ILE A 62 4.34 9.46 1.97
C ILE A 62 3.70 10.78 2.42
N GLU A 63 4.24 11.92 1.99
CA GLU A 63 3.66 13.25 2.20
C GLU A 63 2.70 13.66 1.07
N THR A 64 2.57 12.84 0.02
CA THR A 64 1.72 13.18 -1.12
C THR A 64 0.24 12.88 -0.86
N GLN A 65 -0.64 13.66 -1.48
CA GLN A 65 -2.08 13.41 -1.48
C GLN A 65 -2.43 12.03 -2.04
N MET A 66 -1.65 11.52 -2.99
CA MET A 66 -1.84 10.18 -3.55
C MET A 66 -1.68 9.10 -2.47
N PHE A 67 -0.66 9.22 -1.63
CA PHE A 67 -0.45 8.27 -0.53
C PHE A 67 -1.48 8.44 0.58
N ALA A 68 -1.82 9.68 0.95
CA ALA A 68 -2.90 9.94 1.91
C ALA A 68 -4.22 9.26 1.48
N THR A 69 -4.58 9.41 0.21
CA THR A 69 -5.77 8.77 -0.38
C THR A 69 -5.70 7.25 -0.32
N LEU A 70 -4.51 6.65 -0.49
CA LEU A 70 -4.33 5.20 -0.37
C LEU A 70 -4.60 4.73 1.07
N VAL A 71 -4.06 5.42 2.06
CA VAL A 71 -4.26 5.10 3.48
C VAL A 71 -5.72 5.29 3.88
N ASP A 72 -6.34 6.40 3.48
CA ASP A 72 -7.74 6.68 3.75
C ASP A 72 -8.64 5.59 3.16
N ASN A 73 -8.40 5.18 1.92
CA ASN A 73 -9.15 4.07 1.29
C ASN A 73 -8.94 2.74 2.02
N LYS A 74 -7.75 2.52 2.58
CA LYS A 74 -7.45 1.31 3.37
C LYS A 74 -8.23 1.31 4.68
N ILE A 75 -8.30 2.44 5.38
CA ILE A 75 -9.10 2.59 6.60
C ILE A 75 -10.60 2.47 6.28
N LEU A 76 -11.08 3.18 5.26
CA LEU A 76 -12.47 3.14 4.81
C LEU A 76 -12.94 1.73 4.44
N SER A 77 -12.03 0.89 3.95
CA SER A 77 -12.35 -0.50 3.59
C SER A 77 -12.87 -1.37 4.75
N ALA A 78 -12.73 -0.91 6.01
CA ALA A 78 -13.33 -1.54 7.17
C ALA A 78 -14.87 -1.37 7.23
N TRP A 79 -15.41 -0.31 6.63
CA TRP A 79 -16.86 -0.01 6.65
C TRP A 79 -17.54 -0.07 5.29
N VAL A 80 -16.79 0.18 4.22
CA VAL A 80 -17.34 0.22 2.86
C VAL A 80 -16.64 -0.78 1.95
N LYS A 81 -17.27 -1.05 0.80
CA LYS A 81 -16.70 -1.91 -0.23
C LYS A 81 -15.32 -1.41 -0.64
N VAL A 82 -14.34 -2.33 -0.63
CA VAL A 82 -12.97 -2.04 -1.03
C VAL A 82 -12.91 -1.48 -2.45
N GLU A 83 -12.23 -0.35 -2.61
CA GLU A 83 -11.98 0.28 -3.91
C GLU A 83 -11.31 -0.70 -4.90
N PRO A 84 -11.74 -0.77 -6.17
CA PRO A 84 -11.24 -1.77 -7.12
C PRO A 84 -9.72 -1.75 -7.30
N HIS A 85 -9.11 -0.57 -7.28
CA HIS A 85 -7.66 -0.41 -7.42
C HIS A 85 -6.90 -0.87 -6.18
N LEU A 86 -7.40 -0.54 -4.98
CA LEU A 86 -6.85 -1.02 -3.72
C LEU A 86 -6.93 -2.55 -3.65
N ARG A 87 -8.04 -3.15 -4.07
CA ARG A 87 -8.20 -4.61 -4.14
C ARG A 87 -7.18 -5.29 -5.03
N VAL A 88 -6.83 -4.70 -6.18
CA VAL A 88 -5.77 -5.23 -7.06
C VAL A 88 -4.41 -5.14 -6.36
N PHE A 89 -4.13 -4.03 -5.70
CA PHE A 89 -2.88 -3.81 -4.98
C PHE A 89 -2.69 -4.82 -3.83
N ASP A 90 -3.70 -4.94 -2.96
CA ASP A 90 -3.71 -5.87 -1.82
C ASP A 90 -3.59 -7.33 -2.28
N ARG A 91 -4.27 -7.69 -3.39
CA ARG A 91 -4.12 -9.02 -3.99
C ARG A 91 -2.67 -9.29 -4.40
N ARG A 92 -1.99 -8.32 -5.01
CA ARG A 92 -0.58 -8.46 -5.42
C ARG A 92 0.35 -8.56 -4.22
N ILE A 93 0.12 -7.77 -3.17
CA ILE A 93 0.87 -7.88 -1.90
C ILE A 93 0.69 -9.26 -1.29
N LYS A 94 -0.54 -9.78 -1.21
CA LYS A 94 -0.82 -11.12 -0.68
C LYS A 94 -0.12 -12.22 -1.49
N GLN A 95 -0.10 -12.10 -2.81
CA GLN A 95 0.63 -13.03 -3.68
C GLN A 95 2.15 -12.96 -3.44
N LEU A 96 2.69 -11.76 -3.25
CA LEU A 96 4.10 -11.57 -2.95
C LEU A 96 4.47 -12.18 -1.59
N ARG A 97 3.71 -11.89 -0.53
CA ARG A 97 3.91 -12.46 0.81
C ARG A 97 3.81 -13.99 0.82
N LYS A 98 2.92 -14.58 0.02
CA LYS A 98 2.83 -16.04 -0.12
C LYS A 98 4.12 -16.66 -0.67
N ARG A 99 4.89 -15.94 -1.49
CA ARG A 99 6.13 -16.44 -2.10
C ARG A 99 7.37 -16.20 -1.22
N TYR A 100 7.44 -15.06 -0.54
CA TYR A 100 8.67 -14.61 0.15
C TYR A 100 8.51 -14.45 1.67
N GLY A 101 7.33 -14.75 2.23
CA GLY A 101 7.00 -14.51 3.64
C GLY A 101 6.66 -13.06 3.94
N GLU A 102 6.61 -12.68 5.23
CA GLU A 102 6.21 -11.32 5.64
C GLU A 102 7.35 -10.30 5.61
N ASN A 103 8.61 -10.74 5.52
CA ASN A 103 9.80 -9.88 5.53
C ASN A 103 10.25 -9.39 4.14
N VAL A 104 9.35 -9.38 3.15
CA VAL A 104 9.71 -9.03 1.76
C VAL A 104 10.26 -7.61 1.60
N ALA A 105 9.81 -6.67 2.44
CA ALA A 105 10.28 -5.29 2.44
C ALA A 105 11.79 -5.15 2.73
N ARG A 106 12.39 -6.15 3.40
CA ARG A 106 13.83 -6.20 3.72
C ARG A 106 14.66 -6.89 2.64
N SER A 107 14.03 -7.51 1.63
CA SER A 107 14.74 -8.21 0.56
C SER A 107 15.23 -7.21 -0.49
N LEU A 108 16.55 -7.11 -0.65
CA LEU A 108 17.24 -6.16 -1.53
C LEU A 108 17.14 -6.51 -3.03
N CYS A 109 16.55 -7.64 -3.38
CA CYS A 109 16.59 -8.16 -4.73
C CYS A 109 15.39 -7.67 -5.54
N TYR A 110 15.63 -6.73 -6.46
CA TYR A 110 14.69 -6.46 -7.55
C TYR A 110 14.44 -7.77 -8.31
N GLU A 111 13.17 -8.18 -8.40
CA GLU A 111 12.78 -9.25 -9.31
C GLU A 111 12.13 -8.70 -10.56
N ARG A 112 12.46 -9.34 -11.69
CA ARG A 112 11.87 -9.04 -12.99
C ARG A 112 10.36 -9.26 -12.94
N CYS A 113 9.59 -8.28 -13.41
CA CYS A 113 8.14 -8.42 -13.55
C CYS A 113 7.82 -9.58 -14.52
N THR A 114 7.27 -10.68 -14.00
CA THR A 114 6.84 -11.83 -14.81
C THR A 114 5.36 -11.75 -15.21
N SER A 115 4.57 -10.90 -14.55
CA SER A 115 3.12 -10.76 -14.78
C SER A 115 2.74 -9.83 -15.95
N TYR A 116 3.72 -9.28 -16.66
CA TYR A 116 3.49 -8.37 -17.78
C TYR A 116 2.70 -9.05 -18.90
N HIS A 117 3.07 -10.28 -19.29
CA HIS A 117 2.39 -11.01 -20.37
C HIS A 117 0.91 -11.28 -20.09
N ASP A 118 0.57 -11.68 -18.86
CA ASP A 118 -0.83 -11.94 -18.48
C ASP A 118 -1.67 -10.66 -18.43
N SER A 119 -1.06 -9.57 -17.99
CA SER A 119 -1.74 -8.27 -17.90
C SER A 119 -1.96 -7.66 -19.28
N GLN A 120 -1.01 -7.83 -20.20
CA GLN A 120 -1.14 -7.42 -21.61
C GLN A 120 -2.32 -8.14 -22.27
N ARG A 121 -2.42 -9.46 -22.11
CA ARG A 121 -3.50 -10.29 -22.68
C ARG A 121 -4.90 -9.91 -22.19
N LEU A 122 -5.02 -9.39 -20.98
CA LEU A 122 -6.31 -8.91 -20.43
C LEU A 122 -6.67 -7.50 -20.93
N LEU A 123 -5.67 -6.69 -21.30
CA LEU A 123 -5.88 -5.37 -21.89
C LEU A 123 -6.20 -5.47 -23.38
N ASP A 124 -5.56 -6.38 -24.10
CA ASP A 124 -5.83 -6.62 -25.54
C ASP A 124 -7.23 -7.22 -25.78
N LYS A 125 -7.91 -7.71 -24.73
CA LYS A 125 -9.27 -8.25 -24.76
C LYS A 125 -10.35 -7.24 -24.34
N ARG A 126 -9.97 -5.99 -24.06
CA ARG A 126 -10.89 -4.88 -23.76
C ARG A 126 -11.10 -4.02 -25.01
#